data_AF-A0A1P8RUZ8-F1
#
_entry.id   AF-A0A1P8RUZ8-F1
#
_cell.length_a   1.000
_cell.length_b   1.000
_cell.length_c   1.000
_cell.angle_alpha   90.00
_cell.angle_beta   90.00
_cell.angle_gamma   90.00
#
_symmetry.space_group_name_H-M   'P 1'
#
loop_
_entity.id
_entity.type
_entity.pdbx_description
1 polymer ?
#
loop_
_entity_poly.entity_id
_entity_poly.type
_entity_poly.pdbx_seq_one_letter_code
_entity_poly.pdbx_strand_id
1 'polypeptide(L)'
;MKSFKNYKSFLILLTAAFSFMSCDDSNNEQEEDVFAGCCSEEPVFGPNVDNLDQSQGEIIVYNLFTPNNDAYNDRFGIENIQLYENHIVSIYNIDDELIFESTDYGSSSDESFPTEPQGEFGVEGVPDGTYKYKIVVENEQVYMKSGTFCLFGNFSALDEQNFSDCTPSSQFDPTLTGN
;
A
#
# COMPACT_ATOMS: atom_id res chain seq x y z
N MET A 1 49.27 -41.53 -64.42
CA MET A 1 49.54 -42.85 -63.81
C MET A 1 48.82 -42.89 -62.47
N LYS A 2 47.82 -43.80 -62.32
CA LYS A 2 47.15 -44.36 -61.09
C LYS A 2 47.08 -43.47 -59.82
N SER A 3 45.98 -43.26 -59.09
CA SER A 3 44.96 -44.20 -58.54
C SER A 3 44.02 -43.34 -57.68
N PHE A 4 42.68 -43.32 -57.83
CA PHE A 4 41.65 -44.19 -57.23
C PHE A 4 41.52 -44.25 -55.69
N LYS A 5 40.25 -44.07 -55.25
CA LYS A 5 39.55 -44.46 -53.98
C LYS A 5 39.60 -43.45 -52.82
N ASN A 6 38.58 -43.25 -51.99
CA ASN A 6 37.17 -43.66 -51.91
C ASN A 6 36.52 -42.78 -50.82
N TYR A 7 35.27 -42.41 -51.01
CA TYR A 7 34.39 -41.76 -50.04
C TYR A 7 34.12 -42.69 -48.85
N LYS A 8 34.33 -42.21 -47.63
CA LYS A 8 33.76 -42.82 -46.42
C LYS A 8 32.88 -41.79 -45.73
N SER A 9 31.59 -42.11 -45.74
CA SER A 9 30.58 -41.60 -44.82
C SER A 9 31.11 -41.73 -43.39
N PHE A 10 31.16 -40.62 -42.68
CA PHE A 10 31.35 -40.62 -41.23
C PHE A 10 30.41 -39.60 -40.61
N LEU A 11 29.49 -40.14 -39.82
CA LEU A 11 28.47 -39.50 -39.03
C LEU A 11 29.12 -38.48 -38.07
N ILE A 12 28.82 -37.18 -38.23
CA ILE A 12 29.25 -36.15 -37.29
C ILE A 12 28.34 -36.21 -36.07
N LEU A 13 28.86 -36.77 -34.97
CA LEU A 13 28.19 -36.84 -33.68
C LEU A 13 28.47 -35.51 -32.96
N LEU A 14 27.49 -34.60 -33.00
CA LEU A 14 27.55 -33.28 -32.40
C LEU A 14 27.40 -33.40 -30.87
N THR A 15 28.52 -33.59 -30.17
CA THR A 15 28.55 -33.50 -28.70
C THR A 15 28.86 -32.06 -28.32
N ALA A 16 27.81 -31.30 -28.00
CA ALA A 16 27.96 -30.00 -27.37
C ALA A 16 28.44 -30.23 -25.93
N ALA A 17 29.73 -29.99 -25.69
CA ALA A 17 30.21 -29.71 -24.36
C ALA A 17 29.69 -28.33 -23.94
N PHE A 18 28.44 -28.28 -23.48
CA PHE A 18 27.97 -27.14 -22.71
C PHE A 18 28.67 -27.22 -21.36
N SER A 19 29.66 -26.36 -21.19
CA SER A 19 30.25 -26.02 -19.91
C SER A 19 29.11 -25.73 -18.93
N PHE A 20 28.96 -26.55 -17.89
CA PHE A 20 28.17 -26.18 -16.72
C PHE A 20 28.91 -25.04 -16.04
N MET A 21 28.65 -23.82 -16.50
CA MET A 21 28.91 -22.62 -15.74
C MET A 21 27.87 -22.64 -14.62
N SER A 22 28.31 -23.14 -13.46
CA SER A 22 27.58 -23.06 -12.21
C SER A 22 27.43 -21.57 -11.88
N CYS A 23 26.30 -20.98 -12.24
CA CYS A 23 25.87 -19.75 -11.60
C CYS A 23 25.35 -20.16 -10.23
N ASP A 24 26.07 -19.73 -9.20
CA ASP A 24 25.57 -19.66 -7.84
C ASP A 24 24.43 -18.64 -7.86
N ASP A 25 23.20 -19.14 -7.96
CA ASP A 25 21.99 -18.33 -8.01
C ASP A 25 21.69 -17.90 -6.58
N SER A 26 22.46 -16.94 -6.09
CA SER A 26 22.08 -16.16 -4.90
C SER A 26 20.88 -15.30 -5.31
N ASN A 27 19.71 -15.92 -5.36
CA ASN A 27 18.41 -15.26 -5.40
C ASN A 27 18.23 -14.52 -4.07
N ASN A 28 18.90 -13.38 -3.95
CA ASN A 28 18.47 -12.33 -3.05
C ASN A 28 17.40 -11.57 -3.84
N GLU A 29 16.22 -12.20 -3.98
CA GLU A 29 15.00 -11.46 -4.28
C GLU A 29 14.84 -10.52 -3.09
N GLN A 30 15.23 -9.26 -3.30
CA GLN A 30 15.07 -8.23 -2.30
C GLN A 30 13.57 -8.04 -2.18
N GLU A 31 12.98 -8.67 -1.16
CA GLU A 31 11.56 -8.59 -0.85
C GLU A 31 11.20 -7.10 -0.77
N GLU A 32 10.34 -6.65 -1.67
CA GLU A 32 9.90 -5.27 -1.72
C GLU A 32 9.07 -5.03 -0.46
N ASP A 33 9.58 -4.18 0.43
CA ASP A 33 8.85 -3.78 1.63
C ASP A 33 7.67 -2.88 1.22
N VAL A 34 6.53 -3.52 0.94
CA VAL A 34 5.27 -2.84 0.58
C VAL A 34 4.72 -1.96 1.72
N PHE A 35 5.27 -2.12 2.93
CA PHE A 35 4.96 -1.31 4.10
C PHE A 35 6.03 -0.25 4.39
N ALA A 36 6.96 -0.01 3.47
CA ALA A 36 7.97 1.03 3.64
C ALA A 36 7.32 2.40 3.87
N GLY A 37 7.66 3.04 4.99
CA GLY A 37 7.10 4.35 5.37
C GLY A 37 5.67 4.28 5.92
N CYS A 38 5.13 3.08 6.16
CA CYS A 38 3.89 2.87 6.89
C CYS A 38 3.87 3.69 8.19
N CYS A 39 2.79 4.45 8.40
CA CYS A 39 2.59 5.33 9.55
C CYS A 39 3.63 6.46 9.74
N SER A 40 4.43 6.80 8.73
CA SER A 40 5.31 7.96 8.78
C SER A 40 4.52 9.24 9.08
N GLU A 41 4.97 10.00 10.08
CA GLU A 41 4.41 11.32 10.42
C GLU A 41 4.84 12.41 9.42
N GLU A 42 5.81 12.12 8.54
CA GLU A 42 6.30 13.07 7.55
C GLU A 42 5.26 13.34 6.45
N PRO A 43 4.98 14.62 6.13
CA PRO A 43 4.10 15.00 5.02
C PRO A 43 4.65 14.51 3.67
N VAL A 44 3.75 14.03 2.79
CA VAL A 44 4.12 13.48 1.48
C VAL A 44 3.79 14.41 0.30
N PHE A 45 2.98 15.46 0.51
CA PHE A 45 2.62 16.44 -0.52
C PHE A 45 3.04 17.87 -0.14
N GLY A 46 4.27 18.01 0.36
CA GLY A 46 4.81 19.27 0.88
C GLY A 46 4.41 19.52 2.34
N PRO A 47 4.86 20.64 2.94
CA PRO A 47 4.59 20.92 4.34
C PRO A 47 3.10 21.09 4.60
N ASN A 48 2.60 20.48 5.66
CA ASN A 48 1.22 20.66 6.09
C ASN A 48 0.95 22.13 6.45
N VAL A 49 -0.28 22.58 6.19
CA VAL A 49 -0.78 23.93 6.47
C VAL A 49 -2.01 23.80 7.36
N ASP A 50 -2.04 24.57 8.45
CA ASP A 50 -3.17 24.59 9.38
C ASP A 50 -3.44 26.03 9.85
N ASN A 51 -4.31 26.71 9.11
CA ASN A 51 -4.89 28.02 9.45
C ASN A 51 -6.40 27.91 9.69
N LEU A 52 -6.92 26.69 9.80
CA LEU A 52 -8.35 26.40 9.97
C LEU A 52 -8.76 26.65 11.43
N ASP A 53 -9.93 27.25 11.66
CA ASP A 53 -10.51 27.34 13.00
C ASP A 53 -11.03 25.96 13.42
N GLN A 54 -10.18 25.18 14.11
CA GLN A 54 -10.53 23.84 14.56
C GLN A 54 -11.22 23.80 15.93
N SER A 55 -11.89 24.89 16.35
CA SER A 55 -12.53 24.98 17.67
C SER A 55 -13.68 23.99 17.89
N GLN A 56 -14.25 23.42 16.83
CA GLN A 56 -15.30 22.39 16.92
C GLN A 56 -14.74 20.97 17.12
N GLY A 57 -13.46 20.74 16.79
CA GLY A 57 -12.77 19.45 16.96
C GLY A 57 -11.61 19.28 15.99
N GLU A 58 -10.44 18.86 16.46
CA GLU A 58 -9.25 18.68 15.62
C GLU A 58 -9.44 17.54 14.60
N ILE A 59 -9.00 17.78 13.36
CA ILE A 59 -8.97 16.76 12.31
C ILE A 59 -7.82 15.79 12.60
N ILE A 60 -8.16 14.56 12.98
CA ILE A 60 -7.21 13.50 13.31
C ILE A 60 -7.29 12.42 12.24
N VAL A 61 -6.14 12.04 11.67
CA VAL A 61 -6.06 10.97 10.68
C VAL A 61 -5.52 9.73 11.37
N TYR A 62 -6.21 8.61 11.17
CA TYR A 62 -5.78 7.30 11.68
C TYR A 62 -4.95 6.59 10.61
N ASN A 63 -3.68 6.33 10.93
CA ASN A 63 -2.71 5.82 9.97
C ASN A 63 -2.69 4.28 9.84
N LEU A 64 -3.59 3.58 10.53
CA LEU A 64 -3.71 2.12 10.47
C LEU A 64 -5.15 1.73 10.15
N PHE A 65 -5.29 0.87 9.15
CA PHE A 65 -6.55 0.53 8.52
C PHE A 65 -6.59 -0.97 8.16
N THR A 66 -7.61 -1.69 8.63
CA THR A 66 -7.72 -3.17 8.54
C THR A 66 -9.08 -3.59 7.96
N PRO A 67 -9.28 -3.47 6.62
CA PRO A 67 -10.55 -3.79 5.96
C PRO A 67 -10.82 -5.28 5.82
N ASN A 68 -11.04 -5.95 6.95
CA ASN A 68 -11.32 -7.38 7.02
C ASN A 68 -12.83 -7.66 7.19
N ASN A 69 -13.67 -6.61 7.13
CA ASN A 69 -15.12 -6.65 7.24
C ASN A 69 -15.61 -7.19 8.61
N ASP A 70 -14.88 -6.88 9.69
CA ASP A 70 -15.23 -7.23 11.07
C ASP A 70 -15.93 -6.10 11.87
N ALA A 71 -16.18 -4.97 11.20
CA ALA A 71 -16.74 -3.71 11.69
C ALA A 71 -15.78 -2.81 12.50
N TYR A 72 -14.52 -3.19 12.67
CA TYR A 72 -13.49 -2.41 13.34
C TYR A 72 -12.43 -2.01 12.32
N ASN A 73 -12.17 -0.69 12.20
CA ASN A 73 -11.14 -0.17 11.29
C ASN A 73 -11.31 -0.61 9.82
N ASP A 74 -12.55 -0.82 9.39
CA ASP A 74 -12.91 -1.20 8.01
C ASP A 74 -12.91 -0.04 7.01
N ARG A 75 -12.59 1.18 7.45
CA ARG A 75 -12.44 2.36 6.57
C ARG A 75 -11.26 3.21 7.00
N PHE A 76 -10.70 3.94 6.05
CA PHE A 76 -9.71 4.97 6.36
C PHE A 76 -10.35 6.04 7.25
N GLY A 77 -9.85 6.16 8.48
CA GLY A 77 -10.49 6.97 9.51
C GLY A 77 -9.96 8.40 9.54
N ILE A 78 -10.85 9.37 9.39
CA ILE A 78 -10.54 10.78 9.63
C ILE A 78 -11.56 11.34 10.62
N GLU A 79 -11.11 11.58 11.86
CA GLU A 79 -11.94 12.15 12.90
C GLU A 79 -12.25 13.62 12.62
N ASN A 80 -13.46 14.05 12.95
CA ASN A 80 -13.93 15.43 12.93
C ASN A 80 -13.92 16.13 11.56
N ILE A 81 -13.55 15.47 10.46
CA ILE A 81 -13.58 16.07 9.11
C ILE A 81 -14.99 16.55 8.72
N GLN A 82 -16.02 15.84 9.16
CA GLN A 82 -17.43 16.18 8.94
C GLN A 82 -17.88 17.47 9.63
N LEU A 83 -17.07 18.01 10.56
CA LEU A 83 -17.34 19.31 11.19
C LEU A 83 -16.96 20.49 10.28
N TYR A 84 -16.23 20.22 9.19
CA TYR A 84 -15.73 21.23 8.25
C TYR A 84 -16.27 20.98 6.85
N GLU A 85 -17.07 21.92 6.35
CA GLU A 85 -17.59 21.87 4.98
C GLU A 85 -16.48 22.10 3.94
N ASN A 86 -16.73 21.74 2.67
CA ASN A 86 -15.82 21.97 1.55
C ASN A 86 -14.45 21.32 1.73
N HIS A 87 -14.43 20.07 2.17
CA HIS A 87 -13.22 19.27 2.25
C HIS A 87 -13.09 18.35 1.03
N ILE A 88 -11.86 18.02 0.67
CA ILE A 88 -11.53 17.02 -0.35
C ILE A 88 -10.52 16.07 0.28
N VAL A 89 -10.81 14.77 0.20
CA VAL A 89 -9.91 13.69 0.60
C VAL A 89 -9.51 12.92 -0.64
N SER A 90 -8.22 12.93 -0.93
CA SER A 90 -7.62 12.19 -2.05
C SER A 90 -6.68 11.12 -1.50
N ILE A 91 -6.75 9.91 -2.05
CA ILE A 91 -5.91 8.77 -1.67
C ILE A 91 -5.15 8.30 -2.90
N TYR A 92 -3.87 8.05 -2.68
CA TYR A 92 -2.93 7.63 -3.70
C TYR A 92 -2.26 6.33 -3.29
N ASN A 93 -1.93 5.48 -4.27
CA ASN A 93 -1.01 4.38 -4.02
C ASN A 93 0.42 4.90 -3.75
N ILE A 94 1.35 4.01 -3.44
CA ILE A 94 2.73 4.38 -3.11
C ILE A 94 3.45 5.07 -4.29
N ASP A 95 3.03 4.80 -5.52
CA ASP A 95 3.56 5.37 -6.77
C ASP A 95 2.94 6.73 -7.17
N ASP A 96 2.21 7.39 -6.26
CA ASP A 96 1.52 8.68 -6.46
C ASP A 96 0.35 8.64 -7.49
N GLU A 97 -0.19 7.46 -7.80
CA GLU A 97 -1.41 7.34 -8.61
C GLU A 97 -2.65 7.58 -7.73
N LEU A 98 -3.53 8.49 -8.16
CA LEU A 98 -4.81 8.76 -7.50
C LEU A 98 -5.75 7.55 -7.68
N ILE A 99 -6.14 6.92 -6.57
CA ILE A 99 -7.04 5.75 -6.59
C ILE A 99 -8.42 6.03 -6.00
N PHE A 100 -8.56 7.11 -5.23
CA PHE A 100 -9.84 7.53 -4.65
C PHE A 100 -9.84 9.04 -4.37
N GLU A 101 -10.99 9.69 -4.56
CA GLU A 101 -11.23 11.08 -4.20
C GLU A 101 -12.68 11.26 -3.75
N SER A 102 -12.90 12.00 -2.67
CA SER A 102 -14.24 12.40 -2.20
C SER A 102 -14.25 13.85 -1.74
N THR A 103 -15.37 14.53 -2.02
CA THR A 103 -15.64 15.91 -1.58
C THR A 103 -16.59 16.00 -0.38
N ASP A 104 -17.00 14.85 0.16
CA ASP A 104 -17.96 14.73 1.28
C ASP A 104 -17.62 13.50 2.14
N TYR A 105 -16.33 13.36 2.43
CA TYR A 105 -15.74 12.20 3.05
C TYR A 105 -16.40 11.85 4.38
N GLY A 106 -16.78 10.57 4.53
CA GLY A 106 -17.41 10.07 5.74
C GLY A 106 -18.93 10.25 5.81
N SER A 107 -19.58 10.92 4.83
CA SER A 107 -21.04 11.08 4.85
C SER A 107 -21.80 9.78 4.50
N SER A 108 -21.16 8.89 3.75
CA SER A 108 -21.67 7.56 3.40
C SER A 108 -20.53 6.58 3.15
N SER A 109 -20.87 5.30 2.90
CA SER A 109 -19.90 4.28 2.50
C SER A 109 -19.20 4.62 1.19
N ASP A 110 -19.91 5.25 0.26
CA ASP A 110 -19.41 5.52 -1.10
C ASP A 110 -18.51 6.77 -1.11
N GLU A 111 -18.60 7.59 -0.05
CA GLU A 111 -17.72 8.74 0.20
C GLU A 111 -16.55 8.39 1.11
N SER A 112 -16.41 7.13 1.52
CA SER A 112 -15.35 6.69 2.43
C SER A 112 -14.52 5.61 1.78
N PHE A 113 -13.21 5.76 1.84
CA PHE A 113 -12.31 4.72 1.32
C PHE A 113 -12.24 3.51 2.26
N PRO A 114 -12.29 2.28 1.74
CA PRO A 114 -12.48 1.90 0.33
C PRO A 114 -13.97 1.82 -0.02
N THR A 115 -14.28 2.03 -1.30
CA THR A 115 -15.61 1.80 -1.88
C THR A 115 -15.79 0.36 -2.36
N GLU A 116 -14.68 -0.37 -2.47
CA GLU A 116 -14.63 -1.68 -3.09
C GLU A 116 -15.09 -2.76 -2.10
N PRO A 117 -15.61 -3.90 -2.59
CA PRO A 117 -16.03 -4.98 -1.72
C PRO A 117 -14.91 -5.43 -0.78
N GLN A 118 -15.23 -5.48 0.51
CA GLN A 118 -14.33 -5.98 1.55
C GLN A 118 -14.64 -7.45 1.86
N GLY A 119 -13.61 -8.23 2.12
CA GLY A 119 -13.69 -9.61 2.57
C GLY A 119 -12.78 -9.85 3.76
N GLU A 120 -12.72 -11.11 4.21
CA GLU A 120 -11.91 -11.52 5.38
C GLU A 120 -10.42 -11.18 5.27
N PHE A 121 -9.91 -11.01 4.04
CA PHE A 121 -8.48 -10.81 3.75
C PHE A 121 -8.17 -9.45 3.12
N GLY A 122 -9.06 -8.46 3.25
CA GLY A 122 -8.85 -7.13 2.66
C GLY A 122 -9.90 -6.75 1.62
N VAL A 123 -9.49 -5.86 0.72
CA VAL A 123 -10.36 -5.20 -0.24
C VAL A 123 -10.13 -5.76 -1.64
N GLU A 124 -11.20 -6.03 -2.39
CA GLU A 124 -11.07 -6.48 -3.78
C GLU A 124 -10.41 -5.40 -4.64
N GLY A 125 -9.27 -5.74 -5.26
CA GLY A 125 -8.57 -4.86 -6.18
C GLY A 125 -7.73 -3.75 -5.54
N VAL A 126 -7.67 -3.67 -4.21
CA VAL A 126 -6.80 -2.75 -3.48
C VAL A 126 -5.83 -3.59 -2.63
N PRO A 127 -4.55 -3.70 -3.02
CA PRO A 127 -3.59 -4.54 -2.34
C PRO A 127 -3.24 -4.02 -0.93
N ASP A 128 -2.73 -4.91 -0.09
CA ASP A 128 -2.13 -4.52 1.19
C ASP A 128 -0.84 -3.70 0.94
N GLY A 129 -0.61 -2.68 1.77
CA GLY A 129 0.60 -1.87 1.69
C GLY A 129 0.44 -0.44 2.23
N THR A 130 1.43 0.40 1.91
CA THR A 130 1.45 1.82 2.28
C THR A 130 0.75 2.66 1.21
N TYR A 131 -0.16 3.52 1.68
CA TYR A 131 -0.90 4.47 0.87
C TYR A 131 -0.63 5.89 1.34
N LYS A 132 -0.85 6.85 0.45
CA LYS A 132 -0.70 8.27 0.73
C LYS A 132 -2.07 8.93 0.75
N TYR A 133 -2.26 9.88 1.66
CA TYR A 133 -3.47 10.69 1.70
C TYR A 133 -3.15 12.18 1.54
N LYS A 134 -4.12 12.92 1.02
CA LYS A 134 -4.15 14.38 1.03
C LYS A 134 -5.55 14.85 1.41
N ILE A 135 -5.62 15.71 2.41
CA ILE A 135 -6.84 16.34 2.88
C ILE A 135 -6.69 17.84 2.67
N VAL A 136 -7.65 18.44 2.00
CA VAL A 136 -7.75 19.89 1.82
C VAL A 136 -9.09 20.35 2.35
N VAL A 137 -9.12 21.40 3.18
CA VAL A 137 -10.36 22.04 3.64
C VAL A 137 -10.33 23.49 3.16
N GLU A 138 -11.39 23.90 2.46
CA GLU A 138 -11.50 25.16 1.71
C GLU A 138 -10.48 25.33 0.57
N ASN A 139 -9.18 25.31 0.88
CA ASN A 139 -8.06 25.32 -0.04
C ASN A 139 -6.73 25.04 0.71
N GLU A 140 -5.65 24.78 -0.03
CA GLU A 140 -4.35 24.42 0.55
C GLU A 140 -3.69 25.51 1.41
N GLN A 141 -4.13 26.76 1.30
CA GLN A 141 -3.61 27.86 2.14
C GLN A 141 -4.35 27.97 3.47
N VAL A 142 -5.56 27.40 3.56
CA VAL A 142 -6.35 27.33 4.79
C VAL A 142 -6.01 26.06 5.54
N TYR A 143 -6.12 24.91 4.89
CA TYR A 143 -5.80 23.62 5.50
C TYR A 143 -5.33 22.65 4.43
N MET A 144 -4.15 22.06 4.66
CA MET A 144 -3.64 20.94 3.89
C MET A 144 -2.93 19.98 4.85
N LYS A 145 -3.42 18.76 4.93
CA LYS A 145 -2.77 17.67 5.66
C LYS A 145 -2.49 16.52 4.72
N SER A 146 -1.25 16.07 4.68
CA SER A 146 -0.84 14.87 3.95
C SER A 146 0.02 13.98 4.82
N GLY A 147 0.09 12.71 4.45
CA GLY A 147 0.88 11.69 5.14
C GLY A 147 0.63 10.32 4.52
N THR A 148 1.03 9.29 5.25
CA THR A 148 0.86 7.89 4.86
C THR A 148 -0.01 7.12 5.84
N PHE A 149 -0.73 6.12 5.35
CA PHE A 149 -1.42 5.13 6.18
C PHE A 149 -1.17 3.72 5.64
N CYS A 150 -1.43 2.72 6.48
CA CYS A 150 -1.20 1.32 6.15
C CYS A 150 -2.54 0.63 5.99
N LEU A 151 -2.72 -0.02 4.84
CA LEU A 151 -3.83 -0.92 4.58
C LEU A 151 -3.32 -2.34 4.74
N PHE A 152 -3.96 -3.09 5.61
CA PHE A 152 -3.61 -4.47 5.86
C PHE A 152 -4.86 -5.32 6.10
N GLY A 153 -5.21 -6.19 5.16
CA GLY A 153 -6.29 -7.14 5.28
C GLY A 153 -5.84 -8.58 5.48
N ASN A 154 -4.65 -8.97 5.00
CA ASN A 154 -4.19 -10.36 5.04
C ASN A 154 -3.28 -10.65 6.24
N PHE A 155 -3.91 -11.07 7.34
CA PHE A 155 -3.27 -11.42 8.61
C PHE A 155 -2.14 -12.47 8.55
N SER A 156 -2.03 -13.23 7.46
CA SER A 156 -0.95 -14.23 7.28
C SER A 156 0.44 -13.60 7.16
N ALA A 157 0.53 -12.30 6.87
CA ALA A 157 1.77 -11.53 6.80
C ALA A 157 2.11 -10.78 8.11
N LEU A 158 1.35 -11.00 9.20
CA LEU A 158 1.56 -10.28 10.47
C LEU A 158 2.78 -10.71 11.27
N ASP A 159 3.28 -11.94 11.10
CA ASP A 159 4.32 -12.50 11.99
C ASP A 159 5.67 -11.74 11.92
N GLU A 160 5.81 -10.76 11.01
CA GLU A 160 7.04 -9.99 10.79
C GLU A 160 6.87 -8.46 10.96
N GLN A 161 5.65 -7.94 11.15
CA GLN A 161 5.38 -6.51 11.05
C GLN A 161 5.26 -5.80 12.41
N ASN A 162 6.13 -4.81 12.65
CA ASN A 162 6.10 -3.99 13.87
C ASN A 162 5.30 -2.70 13.64
N PHE A 163 4.04 -2.67 14.11
CA PHE A 163 3.17 -1.48 14.04
C PHE A 163 3.30 -0.54 15.25
N SER A 164 4.41 -0.61 16.01
CA SER A 164 4.60 0.20 17.24
C SER A 164 4.45 1.70 17.04
N ASP A 165 4.66 2.17 15.82
CA ASP A 165 4.72 3.59 15.47
C ASP A 165 3.39 4.10 14.89
N CYS A 166 2.39 3.23 14.75
CA CYS A 166 1.05 3.60 14.32
C CYS A 166 0.18 4.06 15.50
N THR A 167 -0.72 5.01 15.24
CA THR A 167 -1.78 5.42 16.18
C THR A 167 -3.06 4.62 15.91
N PRO A 168 -3.31 3.48 16.59
CA PRO A 168 -4.55 2.72 16.36
C PRO A 168 -5.77 3.53 16.83
N SER A 169 -6.79 3.55 15.99
CA SER A 169 -8.11 4.20 16.16
C SER A 169 -8.94 3.67 17.33
N SER A 170 -8.61 2.51 17.87
CA SER A 170 -9.25 1.99 19.08
C SER A 170 -8.34 0.97 19.75
N GLN A 171 -8.53 0.75 21.04
CA GLN A 171 -7.90 -0.35 21.74
C GLN A 171 -8.18 -1.65 20.98
N PHE A 172 -7.14 -2.23 20.41
CA PHE A 172 -7.07 -3.62 20.00
C PHE A 172 -8.14 -3.98 18.95
N ASP A 173 -7.81 -3.76 17.67
CA ASP A 173 -8.39 -4.62 16.63
C ASP A 173 -8.05 -6.06 17.06
N PRO A 174 -9.05 -6.89 17.41
CA PRO A 174 -8.82 -8.22 17.98
C PRO A 174 -7.99 -9.11 17.06
N THR A 175 -7.95 -8.82 15.76
CA THR A 175 -7.13 -9.55 14.79
C THR A 175 -5.65 -9.15 14.81
N LEU A 176 -5.32 -7.93 15.23
CA LEU A 176 -3.94 -7.44 15.39
C LEU A 176 -3.32 -7.85 16.73
N THR A 177 -4.13 -8.34 17.66
CA THR A 177 -3.70 -8.60 19.03
C THR A 177 -3.79 -10.10 19.26
N GLY A 178 -2.70 -10.79 18.95
CA GLY A 178 -2.63 -12.24 18.84
C GLY A 178 -3.30 -13.03 19.98
N ASN A 179 -3.69 -14.26 19.66
CA ASN A 179 -4.23 -15.27 20.58
C ASN A 179 -3.38 -15.46 21.85
#